data_AF-A0A4Z2H176-F1
#
_entry.id   AF-A0A4Z2H176-F1
#
_cell.length_a   1.000
_cell.length_b   1.000
_cell.length_c   1.000
_cell.angle_alpha   90.00
_cell.angle_beta   90.00
_cell.angle_gamma   90.00
#
_symmetry.space_group_name_H-M   'P 1'
#
loop_
_entity.id
_entity.type
_entity.pdbx_description
1 polymer ?
#
loop_
_entity_poly.entity_id
_entity_poly.type
_entity_poly.pdbx_seq_one_letter_code
_entity_poly.pdbx_strand_id
1 'polypeptide(L)'
;MLRTASSPDSLRSRTPMITPDLESGTKLWHLVKNHDHSDQREGDRGSKMVSEIYLTRLLATKGTLQKFVDDLFETIFSTAHRGSALPLAIKYMFDFLDEQADKHSITDYDVRHTWKSNW
;
A
#
# COMPACT_ATOMS: atom_id res chain seq x y z
N MET A 1 61.04 3.56 2.89
CA MET A 1 59.75 3.08 2.34
C MET A 1 59.19 4.12 1.38
N LEU A 2 58.32 3.68 0.46
CA LEU A 2 58.00 4.20 -0.87
C LEU A 2 57.29 5.57 -1.00
N ARG A 3 57.61 6.21 -2.14
CA ARG A 3 56.83 6.98 -3.15
C ARG A 3 55.40 7.50 -2.87
N THR A 4 55.18 8.69 -3.43
CA THR A 4 53.99 9.54 -3.64
C THR A 4 52.80 8.88 -4.36
N ALA A 5 51.55 9.26 -4.01
CA ALA A 5 50.39 9.31 -4.92
C ALA A 5 49.25 10.19 -4.36
N SER A 6 48.54 10.85 -5.28
CA SER A 6 47.47 11.85 -5.21
C SER A 6 46.10 11.38 -4.68
N SER A 7 45.23 12.32 -4.28
CA SER A 7 43.80 12.12 -3.91
C SER A 7 42.97 11.42 -4.99
N PRO A 8 41.77 10.88 -4.66
CA PRO A 8 40.57 11.73 -4.80
C PRO A 8 39.50 11.56 -3.71
N ASP A 9 38.63 12.56 -3.66
CA ASP A 9 37.38 12.65 -2.90
C ASP A 9 36.53 11.37 -2.94
N SER A 10 36.21 10.80 -1.76
CA SER A 10 35.14 9.81 -1.67
C SER A 10 33.81 10.52 -1.65
N LEU A 11 33.10 10.38 -2.76
CA LEU A 11 31.85 11.02 -3.12
C LEU A 11 30.80 10.91 -2.01
N ARG A 12 30.71 12.02 -1.28
CA ARG A 12 29.51 12.51 -0.58
C ARG A 12 28.28 12.07 -1.35
N SER A 13 27.40 11.30 -0.69
CA SER A 13 26.00 11.15 -1.08
C SER A 13 25.41 12.56 -1.16
N ARG A 14 25.54 13.17 -2.33
CA ARG A 14 24.86 14.40 -2.68
C ARG A 14 23.50 13.95 -3.19
N THR A 15 22.59 13.74 -2.25
CA THR A 15 21.23 14.21 -2.50
C THR A 15 21.35 15.61 -3.10
N PRO A 16 20.72 15.92 -4.24
CA PRO A 16 20.64 17.30 -4.66
C PRO A 16 19.83 18.00 -3.56
N MET A 17 20.51 18.73 -2.68
CA MET A 17 19.89 19.82 -1.94
C MET A 17 19.46 20.81 -3.01
N ILE A 18 18.25 20.63 -3.54
CA ILE A 18 17.56 21.64 -4.30
C ILE A 18 17.25 22.73 -3.28
N THR A 19 18.17 23.68 -3.12
CA THR A 19 17.80 25.04 -2.75
C THR A 19 17.04 25.57 -3.96
N PRO A 20 15.70 25.73 -3.92
CA PRO A 20 15.02 26.36 -5.02
C PRO A 20 15.42 27.83 -4.95
N ASP A 21 16.20 28.22 -5.96
CA ASP A 21 16.41 29.58 -6.39
C ASP A 21 15.09 30.37 -6.28
N LEU A 22 15.01 31.23 -5.26
CA LEU A 22 13.88 32.12 -4.99
C LEU A 22 13.94 33.36 -5.90
N GLU A 23 14.91 33.48 -6.80
CA GLU A 23 15.16 34.70 -7.58
C GLU A 23 14.70 34.63 -9.06
N SER A 24 14.38 33.47 -9.62
CA SER A 24 14.18 33.35 -11.09
C SER A 24 12.73 33.34 -11.61
N GLY A 25 11.70 33.34 -10.77
CA GLY A 25 10.31 33.25 -11.26
C GLY A 25 9.96 31.93 -11.99
N THR A 26 10.82 30.92 -11.89
CA THR A 26 10.70 29.65 -12.62
C THR A 26 9.94 28.61 -11.79
N LYS A 27 8.88 28.04 -12.35
CA LYS A 27 8.10 26.96 -11.71
C LYS A 27 8.70 25.59 -12.08
N LEU A 28 9.19 24.84 -11.08
CA LEU A 28 9.78 23.50 -11.25
C LEU A 28 8.69 22.42 -11.26
N TRP A 29 8.85 21.42 -12.12
CA TRP A 29 8.00 20.23 -12.19
C TRP A 29 8.84 19.00 -12.55
N HIS A 30 8.48 17.81 -12.06
CA HIS A 30 9.26 16.59 -12.30
C HIS A 30 8.68 15.72 -13.43
N LEU A 31 7.44 15.26 -13.31
CA LEU A 31 6.85 14.29 -14.25
C LEU A 31 5.61 14.82 -14.97
N VAL A 32 4.82 15.65 -14.30
CA VAL A 32 3.60 16.25 -14.86
C VAL A 32 3.58 17.72 -14.46
N LYS A 33 3.41 18.60 -15.44
CA LYS A 33 3.16 20.03 -15.22
C LYS A 33 1.69 20.20 -14.83
N ASN A 34 1.36 21.00 -13.81
CA ASN A 34 -0.04 21.32 -13.54
C ASN A 34 -0.62 22.04 -14.75
N HIS A 35 -1.69 21.50 -15.33
CA HIS A 35 -2.38 22.11 -16.45
C HIS A 35 -3.15 23.33 -15.92
N ASP A 36 -2.66 24.54 -16.22
CA ASP A 36 -3.48 25.73 -16.05
C ASP A 36 -4.66 25.58 -17.03
N HIS A 37 -5.88 25.80 -16.53
CA HIS A 37 -7.17 25.32 -17.03
C HIS A 37 -7.61 25.77 -18.46
N SER A 38 -6.73 26.28 -19.33
CA SER A 38 -7.10 26.97 -20.58
C SER A 38 -7.21 26.11 -21.85
N ASP A 39 -6.61 24.92 -21.92
CA ASP A 39 -6.62 24.12 -23.17
C ASP A 39 -7.28 22.75 -22.96
N GLN A 40 -8.61 22.70 -23.13
CA GLN A 40 -9.41 21.50 -22.88
C GLN A 40 -9.99 20.85 -24.15
N ARG A 41 -9.51 21.21 -25.35
CA ARG A 41 -10.16 20.78 -26.62
C ARG A 41 -9.63 19.48 -27.25
N GLU A 42 -8.53 18.89 -26.77
CA GLU A 42 -7.95 17.65 -27.36
C GLU A 42 -7.97 16.41 -26.42
N GLY A 43 -8.53 16.51 -25.22
CA GLY A 43 -8.31 15.53 -24.13
C GLY A 43 -9.04 14.18 -24.19
N ASP A 44 -10.09 14.00 -25.02
CA ASP A 44 -10.97 12.82 -24.91
C ASP A 44 -10.36 11.52 -25.44
N ARG A 45 -9.55 11.58 -26.52
CA ARG A 45 -8.86 10.39 -27.07
C ARG A 45 -7.59 10.05 -26.28
N GLY A 46 -6.88 11.07 -25.79
CA GLY A 46 -5.71 10.88 -24.93
C GLY A 46 -6.08 10.28 -23.58
N SER A 47 -7.17 10.74 -22.95
CA SER A 47 -7.62 10.22 -21.67
C SER A 47 -7.98 8.73 -21.72
N LYS A 48 -8.64 8.25 -22.78
CA LYS A 48 -9.02 6.84 -22.93
C LYS A 48 -7.83 5.90 -23.09
N MET A 49 -6.86 6.23 -23.95
CA MET A 49 -5.64 5.41 -24.10
C MET A 49 -4.77 5.45 -22.84
N VAL A 50 -4.70 6.60 -22.17
CA VAL A 50 -3.98 6.75 -20.90
C VAL A 50 -4.63 5.88 -19.80
N SER A 51 -5.95 5.86 -19.70
CA SER A 51 -6.69 4.97 -18.80
C SER A 51 -6.47 3.48 -19.08
N GLU A 52 -6.40 3.06 -20.35
CA GLU A 52 -6.13 1.67 -20.72
C GLU A 52 -4.69 1.24 -20.37
N ILE A 53 -3.70 2.10 -20.62
CA ILE A 53 -2.31 1.85 -20.20
C ILE A 53 -2.21 1.75 -18.68
N TYR A 54 -2.94 2.58 -17.94
CA TYR A 54 -2.99 2.48 -16.48
C TYR A 54 -3.64 1.17 -16.02
N LEU A 55 -4.70 0.71 -16.67
CA LEU A 55 -5.35 -0.55 -16.31
C LEU A 55 -4.40 -1.74 -16.47
N THR A 56 -3.71 -1.87 -17.60
CA THR A 56 -2.73 -2.95 -17.81
C THR A 56 -1.60 -2.89 -16.79
N ARG A 57 -1.12 -1.69 -16.44
CA ARG A 57 -0.09 -1.50 -15.40
C ARG A 57 -0.60 -1.92 -14.03
N LEU A 58 -1.83 -1.55 -13.66
CA LEU A 58 -2.46 -1.95 -12.41
C LEU A 58 -2.65 -3.47 -12.34
N LEU A 59 -3.07 -4.11 -13.44
CA LEU A 59 -3.20 -5.56 -13.52
C LEU A 59 -1.85 -6.27 -13.42
N ALA A 60 -0.81 -5.75 -14.07
CA ALA A 60 0.55 -6.28 -13.95
C ALA A 60 1.04 -6.20 -12.49
N THR A 61 0.89 -5.04 -11.85
CA THR A 61 1.25 -4.86 -10.44
C THR A 61 0.44 -5.77 -9.52
N LYS A 62 -0.88 -5.88 -9.74
CA LYS A 62 -1.75 -6.83 -9.01
C LYS A 62 -1.22 -8.26 -9.13
N GLY A 63 -0.91 -8.69 -10.34
CA GLY A 63 -0.35 -10.02 -10.60
C GLY A 63 0.99 -10.26 -9.91
N THR A 64 1.89 -9.28 -9.93
CA THR A 64 3.19 -9.37 -9.24
C THR A 64 3.04 -9.48 -7.72
N LEU A 65 2.05 -8.80 -7.13
CA LEU A 65 1.83 -8.79 -5.68
C LEU A 65 0.95 -9.94 -5.18
N GLN A 66 0.23 -10.64 -6.07
CA GLN A 66 -0.81 -11.61 -5.71
C GLN A 66 -0.32 -12.66 -4.71
N LYS A 67 0.83 -13.30 -4.96
CA LYS A 67 1.37 -14.32 -4.05
C LYS A 67 1.64 -13.79 -2.63
N PHE A 68 2.17 -12.57 -2.52
CA PHE A 68 2.45 -11.98 -1.20
C PHE A 68 1.16 -11.66 -0.45
N VAL A 69 0.12 -11.25 -1.17
CA VAL A 69 -1.22 -11.02 -0.61
C VAL A 69 -1.86 -12.33 -0.16
N ASP A 70 -1.76 -13.38 -0.97
CA ASP A 70 -2.29 -14.71 -0.65
C ASP A 70 -1.57 -15.31 0.57
N ASP A 71 -0.23 -15.28 0.58
CA ASP A 71 0.60 -15.78 1.70
C ASP A 71 0.29 -14.97 3.00
N LEU A 72 0.03 -13.66 2.90
CA LEU A 72 -0.39 -12.82 4.03
C LEU A 72 -1.75 -13.24 4.58
N PHE A 73 -2.76 -13.41 3.71
CA PHE A 73 -4.08 -13.83 4.13
C PHE A 73 -4.07 -15.24 4.72
N GLU A 74 -3.29 -16.16 4.14
CA GLU A 74 -3.09 -17.48 4.70
C GLU A 74 -2.44 -17.38 6.10
N THR A 75 -1.42 -16.54 6.27
CA THR A 75 -0.76 -16.36 7.58
C THR A 75 -1.71 -15.81 8.65
N ILE A 76 -2.60 -14.88 8.28
CA ILE A 76 -3.55 -14.23 9.21
C ILE A 76 -4.72 -15.16 9.56
N PHE A 77 -5.30 -15.84 8.57
CA PHE A 77 -6.58 -16.54 8.72
C PHE A 77 -6.46 -18.07 8.75
N SER A 78 -5.33 -18.66 8.37
CA SER A 78 -5.20 -20.12 8.31
C SER A 78 -5.15 -20.74 9.71
N THR A 79 -6.00 -21.73 9.91
CA THR A 79 -6.01 -22.62 11.08
C THR A 79 -5.27 -23.93 10.81
N ALA A 80 -4.81 -24.17 9.57
CA ALA A 80 -4.42 -25.48 9.07
C ALA A 80 -2.99 -25.93 9.47
N HIS A 81 -2.03 -25.01 9.60
CA HIS A 81 -0.62 -25.36 9.81
C HIS A 81 -0.21 -25.47 11.29
N ARG A 82 -1.15 -25.33 12.24
CA ARG A 82 -0.83 -25.21 13.67
C ARG A 82 -1.42 -26.28 14.60
N GLY A 83 -1.95 -27.39 14.09
CA GLY A 83 -2.27 -28.59 14.89
C GLY A 83 -3.35 -28.47 15.98
N SER A 84 -3.67 -27.28 16.51
CA SER A 84 -4.80 -27.03 17.40
C SER A 84 -4.94 -25.54 17.70
N ALA A 85 -6.13 -25.00 17.44
CA ALA A 85 -6.69 -23.75 17.94
C ALA A 85 -6.11 -22.42 17.40
N LEU A 86 -7.04 -21.47 17.20
CA LEU A 86 -6.78 -20.04 17.04
C LEU A 86 -5.84 -19.54 18.16
N PRO A 87 -5.08 -18.44 17.94
CA PRO A 87 -4.38 -17.76 19.02
C PRO A 87 -5.30 -17.55 20.23
N LEU A 88 -4.80 -17.82 21.44
CA LEU A 88 -5.63 -17.86 22.65
C LEU A 88 -6.48 -16.59 22.86
N ALA A 89 -5.92 -15.42 22.54
CA ALA A 89 -6.64 -14.15 22.62
C ALA A 89 -7.84 -14.09 21.65
N ILE A 90 -7.66 -14.54 20.41
CA ILE A 90 -8.73 -14.56 19.40
C ILE A 90 -9.80 -15.56 19.81
N LYS A 91 -9.40 -16.76 20.24
CA LYS A 91 -10.33 -17.77 20.75
C LYS A 91 -11.15 -17.21 21.92
N TYR A 92 -10.48 -16.66 22.93
CA TYR A 92 -11.13 -16.08 24.10
C TYR A 92 -12.12 -14.98 23.72
N MET A 93 -11.74 -14.07 22.83
CA MET A 93 -12.62 -12.98 22.40
C MET A 93 -13.83 -13.50 21.62
N PHE A 94 -13.65 -14.50 20.77
CA PHE A 94 -14.77 -15.13 20.05
C PHE A 94 -15.71 -15.87 21.00
N ASP A 95 -15.18 -16.63 21.96
CA ASP A 95 -15.97 -17.32 22.99
C ASP A 95 -16.73 -16.29 23.85
N PHE A 96 -16.08 -15.19 24.25
CA PHE A 96 -16.72 -14.10 24.99
C PHE A 96 -17.89 -13.48 24.21
N LEU A 97 -17.70 -13.17 22.93
CA LEU A 97 -18.76 -12.59 22.09
C LEU A 97 -19.94 -13.56 21.92
N ASP A 98 -19.68 -14.86 21.79
CA ASP A 98 -20.72 -15.88 21.73
C ASP A 98 -21.52 -15.96 23.05
N GLU A 99 -20.83 -15.92 24.20
CA GLU A 99 -21.49 -15.87 25.50
C GLU A 99 -22.36 -14.62 25.67
N GLN A 100 -21.93 -13.45 25.16
CA GLN A 100 -22.76 -12.24 25.19
C GLN A 100 -24.00 -12.41 24.31
N ALA A 101 -23.85 -13.00 23.12
CA ALA A 101 -24.99 -13.26 22.25
C ALA A 101 -26.00 -14.21 22.91
N ASP A 102 -25.54 -15.26 23.59
CA ASP A 102 -26.40 -16.19 24.32
C ASP A 102 -27.15 -15.51 25.48
N LYS A 103 -26.45 -14.71 26.30
CA LYS A 103 -27.06 -13.94 27.41
C LYS A 103 -28.17 -13.00 26.93
N HIS A 104 -28.04 -12.46 25.72
CA HIS A 104 -29.00 -11.56 25.11
C HIS A 104 -30.00 -12.27 24.16
N SER A 105 -30.00 -13.61 24.10
CA SER A 105 -30.87 -14.40 23.22
C SER A 105 -30.75 -14.03 21.74
N ILE A 106 -29.57 -13.58 21.31
CA ILE A 106 -29.27 -13.25 19.92
C ILE A 106 -28.89 -14.55 19.22
N THR A 107 -29.85 -15.24 18.61
CA THR A 107 -29.61 -16.49 17.88
C THR A 107 -29.26 -16.28 16.42
N ASP A 108 -29.40 -15.06 15.91
CA ASP A 108 -29.07 -14.70 14.54
C ASP A 108 -27.55 -14.81 14.30
N TYR A 109 -27.18 -15.69 13.38
CA TYR A 109 -25.79 -15.95 13.02
C TYR A 109 -25.12 -14.73 12.39
N ASP A 110 -25.84 -13.96 11.57
CA ASP A 110 -25.26 -12.83 10.85
C ASP A 110 -24.88 -11.71 11.82
N VAL A 111 -25.67 -11.51 12.88
CA VAL A 111 -25.36 -10.57 13.96
C VAL A 111 -24.10 -11.01 14.71
N ARG A 112 -24.00 -12.29 15.08
CA ARG A 112 -22.81 -12.84 15.76
C ARG A 112 -21.55 -12.75 14.89
N HIS A 113 -21.66 -13.04 13.60
CA HIS A 113 -20.56 -12.89 12.64
C HIS A 113 -20.12 -11.42 12.55
N THR A 114 -21.08 -10.49 12.43
CA THR A 114 -20.81 -9.05 12.36
C THR A 114 -20.02 -8.57 13.57
N TRP A 115 -20.32 -9.06 14.77
CA TRP A 115 -19.56 -8.72 15.97
C TRP A 115 -18.11 -9.22 15.89
N LYS A 116 -17.90 -10.47 15.48
CA LYS A 116 -16.55 -11.05 15.35
C LYS A 116 -15.70 -10.38 14.26
N SER A 117 -16.34 -9.83 13.22
CA SER A 117 -15.65 -9.12 12.13
C SER A 117 -15.36 -7.65 12.43
N ASN A 118 -16.10 -7.02 13.34
CA ASN A 118 -15.96 -5.59 13.68
C ASN A 118 -15.28 -5.33 15.03
N TRP A 119 -15.06 -6.37 15.84
CA TRP A 119 -14.19 -6.28 17.02
C TRP A 119 -12.74 -6.08 16.59
#